data_AF-A0A7J4JPY1-F1
#
_entry.id   AF-A0A7J4JPY1-F1
#
_cell.length_a   1.000
_cell.length_b   1.000
_cell.length_c   1.000
_cell.angle_alpha   90.00
_cell.angle_beta   90.00
_cell.angle_gamma   90.00
#
_symmetry.space_group_name_H-M   'P 1'
#
loop_
_entity.id
_entity.type
_entity.pdbx_description
1 polymer ?
#
loop_
_entity_poly.entity_id
_entity_poly.type
_entity_poly.pdbx_seq_one_letter_code
_entity_poly.pdbx_strand_id
1 'polypeptide(L)'
;MEAVVRFDGAVAATLEKLVELGYFKTKSEAIRAGVLELGKEYNLLKTPQELEAELVIRKVEQIDREIDEGKRKTYPLDEVLRESRRRKK
;
A
#
# COMPACT_ATOMS: atom_id res chain seq x y z
N MET A 1 5.19 -13.54 -13.66
CA MET A 1 5.25 -12.96 -15.02
C MET A 1 6.71 -12.87 -15.42
N GLU A 2 7.05 -13.27 -16.63
CA GLU A 2 8.41 -13.20 -17.17
C GLU A 2 8.39 -12.35 -18.45
N ALA A 3 9.45 -11.56 -18.65
CA ALA A 3 9.61 -10.70 -19.82
C ALA A 3 11.07 -10.70 -20.27
N VAL A 4 11.29 -10.74 -21.58
CA VAL A 4 12.61 -10.63 -22.21
C VAL A 4 12.72 -9.27 -22.87
N VAL A 5 13.75 -8.50 -22.52
CA VAL A 5 13.97 -7.13 -22.98
C VAL A 5 15.42 -6.97 -23.43
N ARG A 6 15.62 -6.21 -24.52
CA ARG A 6 16.94 -5.88 -25.05
C ARG A 6 17.27 -4.43 -24.72
N PHE A 7 18.35 -4.22 -23.97
CA PHE A 7 18.89 -2.89 -23.69
C PHE A 7 20.17 -2.68 -24.49
N ASP A 8 20.39 -1.44 -24.91
CA ASP A 8 21.60 -1.02 -25.63
C ASP A 8 22.00 0.41 -25.22
N GLY A 9 23.20 0.82 -25.61
CA GLY A 9 23.74 2.15 -25.38
C GLY A 9 23.84 2.54 -23.90
N ALA A 10 23.44 3.78 -23.59
CA ALA A 10 23.58 4.35 -22.25
C ALA A 10 22.82 3.58 -21.17
N VAL A 11 21.66 3.01 -21.50
CA VAL A 11 20.84 2.25 -20.55
C VAL A 11 21.55 0.96 -20.15
N ALA A 12 22.09 0.22 -21.12
CA ALA A 12 22.86 -0.99 -20.86
C ALA A 12 24.10 -0.68 -20.00
N ALA A 13 24.88 0.35 -20.37
CA ALA A 13 26.06 0.76 -19.63
C ALA A 13 25.74 1.19 -18.18
N THR A 14 24.60 1.85 -17.97
CA THR A 14 24.15 2.25 -16.63
C THR A 14 23.78 1.03 -15.80
N LEU A 15 23.05 0.08 -16.39
CA LEU A 15 22.66 -1.18 -15.74
C LEU A 15 23.86 -2.01 -15.31
N GLU A 16 24.93 -2.03 -16.11
CA GLU A 16 26.18 -2.69 -15.73
C GLU A 16 26.84 -1.98 -14.54
N LYS A 17 27.05 -0.66 -14.63
CA LYS A 17 27.65 0.13 -13.55
C LYS A 17 26.91 0.01 -12.22
N LEU A 18 25.57 -0.02 -12.24
CA LEU A 18 24.76 -0.18 -11.04
C LEU A 18 25.05 -1.49 -10.30
N VAL A 19 25.37 -2.56 -11.04
CA VAL A 19 25.73 -3.85 -10.45
C VAL A 19 27.21 -3.88 -10.05
N GLU A 20 28.10 -3.36 -10.90
CA GLU A 20 29.54 -3.28 -10.62
C GLU A 20 29.86 -2.48 -9.36
N LEU A 21 29.15 -1.37 -9.15
CA LEU A 21 29.30 -0.53 -7.96
C LEU A 21 28.60 -1.12 -6.72
N GLY A 22 27.89 -2.24 -6.87
CA GLY A 22 27.24 -2.95 -5.77
C GLY A 22 25.94 -2.31 -5.26
N TYR A 23 25.36 -1.35 -5.98
CA TYR A 23 24.03 -0.80 -5.63
C TYR A 23 22.94 -1.86 -5.74
N PHE A 24 23.07 -2.79 -6.69
CA PHE A 24 22.20 -3.94 -6.85
C PHE A 24 23.02 -5.21 -7.08
N LYS A 25 22.51 -6.37 -6.66
CA LYS A 25 23.20 -7.65 -6.86
C LYS A 25 23.03 -8.17 -8.28
N THR A 26 21.92 -7.83 -8.94
CA THR A 26 21.61 -8.29 -10.29
C THR A 26 20.99 -7.18 -11.15
N LYS A 27 21.16 -7.30 -12.48
CA LYS A 27 20.50 -6.42 -13.47
C LYS A 27 18.97 -6.42 -13.31
N SER A 28 18.40 -7.58 -13.00
CA SER A 28 16.95 -7.72 -12.78
C SER A 28 16.46 -6.96 -11.53
N GLU A 29 17.26 -6.87 -10.47
CA GLU A 29 16.93 -6.04 -9.30
C GLU A 29 16.93 -4.56 -9.66
N ALA A 30 17.95 -4.09 -10.38
CA ALA A 30 18.01 -2.70 -10.85
C ALA A 30 16.81 -2.35 -11.75
N ILE A 31 16.42 -3.23 -12.67
CA ILE A 31 15.24 -3.04 -13.53
C ILE A 31 13.97 -2.95 -12.68
N ARG A 32 13.77 -3.86 -11.72
CA ARG A 32 12.59 -3.82 -10.83
C ARG A 32 12.53 -2.52 -10.05
N ALA A 33 13.66 -2.05 -9.50
CA ALA A 33 13.72 -0.79 -8.80
C ALA A 33 13.34 0.39 -9.71
N GLY A 34 13.87 0.42 -10.94
CA GLY A 34 13.51 1.44 -11.94
C GLY A 34 12.02 1.44 -12.31
N VAL A 35 11.43 0.26 -12.52
CA VAL A 35 9.99 0.13 -12.81
C VAL A 35 9.13 0.57 -11.62
N LEU A 36 9.53 0.24 -10.39
CA LEU A 36 8.83 0.71 -9.18
C LEU A 36 8.91 2.22 -9.06
N GLU A 37 10.06 2.83 -9.35
CA GLU A 37 10.24 4.27 -9.29
C GLU A 37 9.37 4.99 -10.32
N LEU A 38 9.33 4.49 -11.56
CA LEU A 38 8.38 4.97 -12.58
C LEU A 38 6.93 4.82 -12.11
N GLY A 39 6.59 3.70 -11.48
CA GLY A 39 5.27 3.48 -10.91
C GLY A 39 4.88 4.54 -9.86
N LYS A 40 5.83 5.03 -9.06
CA LYS A 40 5.59 6.15 -8.14
C LYS A 40 5.46 7.47 -8.88
N GLU A 41 6.37 7.76 -9.82
CA GLU A 41 6.40 9.01 -10.58
C GLU A 41 5.07 9.27 -11.30
N TYR A 42 4.46 8.22 -11.86
CA TYR A 42 3.18 8.30 -12.55
C TYR A 42 1.96 8.00 -11.65
N ASN A 43 2.12 7.94 -10.33
CA ASN A 43 1.06 7.61 -9.35
C ASN A 43 0.28 6.32 -9.70
N LEU A 44 0.97 5.34 -10.30
CA LEU A 44 0.41 4.02 -10.63
C LEU A 44 0.43 3.09 -9.41
N LEU A 45 1.31 3.38 -8.46
CA LEU A 45 1.37 2.72 -7.16
C LEU A 45 0.68 3.59 -6.12
N LYS A 46 -0.28 2.99 -5.41
CA LYS A 46 -0.89 3.64 -4.24
C LYS A 46 0.19 3.88 -3.19
N THR A 47 0.21 5.08 -2.63
CA THR A 47 0.99 5.41 -1.45
C THR A 47 0.55 4.56 -0.25
N PRO A 48 1.41 4.37 0.77
CA PRO A 48 1.02 3.70 2.00
C PRO A 48 -0.24 4.30 2.64
N GLN A 49 -0.40 5.63 2.56
CA GLN A 49 -1.57 6.35 3.06
C GLN A 49 -2.83 6.02 2.27
N GLU A 50 -2.75 5.91 0.95
CA GLU A 50 -3.88 5.52 0.11
C GLU A 50 -4.28 4.06 0.32
N LEU A 51 -3.29 3.18 0.54
CA LEU A 51 -3.54 1.79 0.92
C LEU A 51 -4.21 1.69 2.29
N GLU A 52 -3.76 2.47 3.27
CA GLU A 52 -4.36 2.54 4.59
C GLU A 52 -5.80 3.05 4.52
N ALA A 53 -6.04 4.13 3.77
CA ALA A 53 -7.38 4.67 3.56
C ALA A 53 -8.30 3.63 2.92
N GLU A 54 -7.83 2.90 1.90
CA GLU A 54 -8.59 1.81 1.29
C GLU A 54 -8.92 0.69 2.28
N LEU A 55 -7.96 0.28 3.12
CA LEU A 55 -8.17 -0.74 4.15
C LEU A 55 -9.19 -0.28 5.20
N VAL A 56 -9.14 0.99 5.61
CA VAL A 56 -10.12 1.58 6.52
C VAL A 56 -11.51 1.57 5.89
N ILE A 57 -11.64 2.02 4.63
CA ILE A 57 -12.91 2.01 3.90
C ILE A 57 -13.48 0.59 3.82
N ARG A 58 -12.68 -0.39 3.40
CA ARG A 58 -13.09 -1.80 3.36
C ARG A 58 -13.53 -2.31 4.71
N LYS A 59 -12.85 -1.87 5.79
CA LYS A 59 -13.23 -2.28 7.14
C LYS A 59 -14.55 -1.66 7.55
N VAL A 60 -14.79 -0.38 7.27
CA VAL A 60 -16.08 0.29 7.51
C VAL A 60 -17.21 -0.43 6.78
N GLU A 61 -17.04 -0.72 5.48
CA GLU A 61 -18.04 -1.48 4.71
C GLU A 61 -18.31 -2.88 5.28
N GLN A 62 -17.29 -3.56 5.80
CA GLN A 62 -17.47 -4.83 6.49
C GLN A 62 -18.28 -4.66 7.78
N ILE A 63 -17.99 -3.61 8.55
CA ILE A 63 -18.70 -3.31 9.80
C ILE A 63 -20.17 -3.03 9.52
N ASP A 64 -20.47 -2.23 8.50
CA ASP A 64 -21.84 -1.90 8.12
C ASP A 64 -22.61 -3.16 7.72
N ARG A 65 -22.01 -4.04 6.91
CA ARG A 65 -22.60 -5.36 6.61
C ARG A 65 -22.85 -6.20 7.85
N GLU A 66 -21.90 -6.24 8.79
CA GLU A 66 -22.08 -6.99 10.04
C GLU A 66 -23.20 -6.40 10.92
N ILE A 67 -23.43 -5.09 10.87
CA ILE A 67 -24.56 -4.42 11.54
C ILE A 67 -25.88 -4.79 10.86
N ASP A 68 -25.94 -4.69 9.53
CA ASP A 68 -27.13 -5.02 8.74
C ASP A 68 -27.54 -6.48 8.89
N GLU A 69 -26.56 -7.39 8.97
CA GLU A 69 -26.77 -8.81 9.23
C GLU A 69 -27.09 -9.11 10.71
N GLY A 70 -27.14 -8.09 11.58
CA GLY A 70 -27.42 -8.24 13.02
C GLY A 70 -26.31 -8.94 13.81
N LYS A 71 -25.12 -9.11 13.23
CA LYS A 71 -23.96 -9.77 13.86
C LYS A 71 -23.25 -8.85 14.85
N ARG A 72 -23.58 -7.55 14.88
CA ARG A 72 -23.06 -6.56 15.82
C ARG A 72 -24.16 -5.90 16.64
N LYS A 73 -23.84 -5.65 17.91
CA LYS A 73 -24.66 -4.81 18.79
C LYS A 73 -24.35 -3.34 18.53
N THR A 74 -25.37 -2.58 18.16
CA THR A 74 -25.33 -1.12 18.10
C THR A 74 -25.88 -0.53 19.39
N TYR A 75 -25.32 0.59 19.83
CA TYR A 75 -25.75 1.28 21.04
C TYR A 75 -26.12 2.73 20.70
N PRO A 76 -27.18 3.29 21.31
CA PRO A 76 -27.49 4.71 21.22
C PRO A 76 -26.33 5.59 21.69
N LEU A 77 -26.06 6.67 20.96
CA LEU A 77 -24.92 7.55 21.23
C LEU A 77 -24.96 8.17 22.64
N ASP A 78 -26.15 8.54 23.11
CA ASP A 78 -26.37 9.17 24.41
C ASP A 78 -26.10 8.22 25.59
N GLU A 79 -26.29 6.92 25.40
CA GLU A 79 -25.97 5.87 26.37
C GLU A 79 -24.45 5.69 26.49
N VAL A 80 -23.76 5.57 25.35
CA VAL A 80 -22.29 5.41 25.28
C VAL A 80 -21.57 6.64 25.86
N LEU A 81 -22.05 7.85 25.58
CA LEU A 81 -21.49 9.09 26.13
C LEU A 81 -21.68 9.19 27.65
N ARG A 82 -22.79 8.67 28.20
CA ARG A 82 -23.02 8.63 29.65
C ARG A 82 -22.10 7.63 30.34
N GLU A 83 -21.91 6.44 29.78
CA GLU A 83 -21.01 5.42 30.33
C GLU A 83 -19.53 5.84 30.29
N SER A 84 -19.07 6.39 29.17
CA SER A 84 -17.67 6.83 29.02
C SER A 84 -17.30 7.95 29.99
N ARG A 85 -18.24 8.85 30.31
CA ARG A 85 -18.07 9.88 31.35
C ARG A 85 -18.01 9.31 32.77
N ARG A 86 -18.71 8.20 33.04
CA ARG A 86 -18.66 7.50 34.35
C ARG A 86 -17.34 6.75 34.56
N ARG A 87 -16.77 6.17 33.50
CA ARG A 87 -15.49 5.42 33.56
C ARG A 87 -14.23 6.29 33.70
N LYS A 88 -14.33 7.60 33.41
CA LYS A 88 -13.22 8.56 33.55
C LYS A 88 -13.14 9.25 34.92
N LYS A 89 -14.06 8.93 35.84
CA LYS A 89 -14.01 9.34 37.25
C LYS A 89 -13.44 8.20 38.09
#